data_AF-A0AAV7KY54-F1
#
_entry.id   AF-A0AAV7KY54-F1
#
_cell.length_a   1.000
_cell.length_b   1.000
_cell.length_c   1.000
_cell.angle_alpha   90.00
_cell.angle_beta   90.00
_cell.angle_gamma   90.00
#
_symmetry.space_group_name_H-M   'P 1'
#
loop_
_entity.id
_entity.type
_entity.pdbx_description
1 polymer ?
#
loop_
_entity_poly.entity_id
_entity_poly.type
_entity_poly.pdbx_seq_one_letter_code
_entity_poly.pdbx_strand_id
1 'polypeptide(L)'
;MRLDIASFQSQICGLDQRVATVETQVASWNDRDQELLHLCSKLIDLEDRSRRNNFCLVGFLEGIEGADMFSYLRETLPKLMDITFDPPLEFQRAHRLGLKRQNGNDCPVQS
;
A
#
# COMPACT_ATOMS: atom_id res chain seq x y z
N MET A 1 -20.43 -55.45 -26.46
CA MET A 1 -21.42 -54.37 -26.33
C MET A 1 -21.85 -54.10 -24.89
N ARG A 2 -22.44 -55.04 -24.14
CA ARG A 2 -22.88 -54.78 -22.74
C ARG A 2 -21.72 -54.54 -21.75
N LEU A 3 -20.58 -55.21 -21.94
CA LEU A 3 -19.37 -55.02 -21.13
C LEU A 3 -18.72 -53.65 -21.37
N ASP A 4 -18.74 -53.18 -22.61
CA ASP A 4 -18.17 -51.87 -22.99
C ASP A 4 -18.97 -50.73 -22.36
N ILE A 5 -20.31 -50.84 -22.35
CA ILE A 5 -21.21 -49.88 -21.70
C ILE A 5 -20.92 -49.78 -20.20
N ALA A 6 -20.69 -50.90 -19.51
CA ALA A 6 -20.38 -50.90 -18.08
C ALA A 6 -19.01 -50.25 -17.79
N SER A 7 -18.01 -50.50 -18.64
CA SER A 7 -16.69 -49.85 -18.53
C SER A 7 -16.80 -48.34 -18.68
N PHE A 8 -17.54 -47.85 -19.69
CA PHE A 8 -17.74 -46.42 -19.87
C PHE A 8 -18.50 -45.78 -18.71
N GLN A 9 -19.52 -46.46 -18.17
CA GLN A 9 -20.25 -45.98 -16.98
C GLN A 9 -19.33 -45.80 -15.77
N SER A 10 -18.40 -46.74 -15.55
CA SER A 10 -17.43 -46.63 -14.46
C SER A 10 -16.46 -45.47 -14.66
N GLN A 11 -15.99 -45.25 -15.90
CA GLN A 11 -15.12 -44.11 -16.22
C GLN A 11 -15.83 -42.77 -16.07
N ILE A 12 -17.08 -42.66 -16.51
CA ILE A 12 -17.91 -41.47 -16.35
C ILE A 12 -18.09 -41.14 -14.87
N CYS A 13 -18.45 -42.13 -14.05
CA CYS A 13 -18.59 -41.94 -12.60
C CYS A 13 -17.28 -41.45 -11.95
N GLY A 14 -16.14 -42.00 -12.36
CA GLY A 14 -14.83 -41.55 -11.86
C GLY A 14 -14.46 -40.14 -12.30
N LEU A 15 -14.84 -39.73 -13.52
CA LEU A 15 -14.67 -38.36 -14.00
C LEU A 15 -15.58 -37.38 -13.24
N ASP A 16 -16.85 -37.73 -13.04
CA ASP A 16 -17.80 -36.90 -12.30
C ASP A 16 -17.31 -36.63 -10.87
N GLN A 17 -16.77 -37.65 -10.20
CA GLN A 17 -16.21 -37.48 -8.86
C GLN A 17 -14.98 -36.55 -8.84
N ARG A 18 -14.11 -36.66 -9.86
CA ARG A 18 -12.95 -35.78 -10.00
C ARG A 18 -13.36 -34.35 -10.32
N VAL A 19 -14.36 -34.16 -11.17
CA VAL A 19 -14.94 -32.84 -11.49
C VAL A 19 -15.51 -32.21 -10.23
N ALA A 20 -16.34 -32.92 -9.47
CA ALA A 20 -16.88 -32.42 -8.21
C ALA A 20 -15.78 -32.01 -7.20
N THR A 21 -14.70 -32.80 -7.14
CA THR A 21 -13.53 -32.47 -6.29
C THR A 21 -12.83 -31.20 -6.77
N VAL A 22 -12.63 -31.02 -8.07
CA VAL A 22 -12.02 -29.81 -8.62
C VAL A 22 -12.93 -28.59 -8.41
N GLU A 23 -14.24 -28.72 -8.62
CA GLU A 23 -15.21 -27.65 -8.44
C GLU A 23 -15.23 -27.15 -6.98
N THR A 24 -15.26 -28.07 -6.02
CA THR A 24 -15.18 -27.71 -4.59
C THR A 24 -13.86 -27.05 -4.23
N GLN A 25 -12.75 -27.50 -4.80
CA GLN A 25 -11.46 -26.83 -4.61
C GLN A 25 -11.50 -25.41 -5.17
N VAL A 26 -11.94 -25.23 -6.42
CA VAL A 26 -12.04 -23.91 -7.08
C VAL A 26 -12.91 -22.95 -6.28
N ALA A 27 -14.05 -23.40 -5.76
CA ALA A 27 -14.89 -22.59 -4.88
C ALA A 27 -14.10 -22.11 -3.64
N SER A 28 -13.38 -23.02 -2.98
CA SER A 28 -12.56 -22.66 -1.82
C SER A 28 -11.40 -21.72 -2.14
N TRP A 29 -10.84 -21.78 -3.35
CA TRP A 29 -9.81 -20.84 -3.80
C TRP A 29 -10.39 -19.45 -4.00
N ASN A 30 -11.58 -19.35 -4.61
CA ASN A 30 -12.27 -18.09 -4.80
C ASN A 30 -12.63 -17.42 -3.46
N ASP A 31 -13.09 -18.19 -2.47
CA ASP A 31 -13.39 -17.66 -1.14
C ASP A 31 -12.15 -17.05 -0.47
N ARG A 32 -10.99 -17.72 -0.60
CA ARG A 32 -9.70 -17.22 -0.09
C ARG A 32 -9.25 -15.96 -0.83
N ASP A 33 -9.43 -15.91 -2.14
CA ASP A 33 -9.09 -14.73 -2.94
C ASP A 33 -9.92 -13.51 -2.51
N GLN A 34 -11.22 -13.71 -2.27
CA GLN A 34 -12.08 -12.66 -1.71
C GLN A 34 -11.64 -12.20 -0.32
N GLU A 35 -11.24 -13.13 0.55
CA GLU A 35 -10.72 -12.79 1.88
C GLU A 35 -9.42 -12.00 1.80
N LEU A 36 -8.51 -12.37 0.89
CA LEU A 36 -7.27 -11.63 0.62
C LEU A 36 -7.56 -10.22 0.12
N LEU A 37 -8.46 -10.06 -0.85
CA LEU A 37 -8.86 -8.74 -1.35
C LEU A 37 -9.43 -7.86 -0.24
N HIS A 38 -10.28 -8.41 0.63
CA HIS A 38 -10.83 -7.71 1.79
C HIS A 38 -9.74 -7.28 2.76
N LEU A 39 -8.80 -8.17 3.07
CA LEU A 39 -7.70 -7.87 3.98
C LEU A 39 -6.75 -6.83 3.39
N CYS A 40 -6.43 -6.91 2.10
CA CYS A 40 -5.66 -5.90 1.38
C CYS A 40 -6.35 -4.53 1.43
N SER A 41 -7.65 -4.47 1.19
CA SER A 41 -8.41 -3.21 1.29
C SER A 41 -8.36 -2.62 2.69
N LYS A 42 -8.46 -3.46 3.73
CA LYS A 42 -8.31 -3.01 5.12
C LYS A 42 -6.91 -2.50 5.43
N LEU A 43 -5.88 -3.18 4.95
CA LEU A 43 -4.49 -2.75 5.15
C LEU A 43 -4.22 -1.40 4.49
N ILE A 44 -4.73 -1.20 3.27
CA ILE A 44 -4.63 0.09 2.58
C ILE A 44 -5.31 1.19 3.40
N ASP A 45 -6.56 0.98 3.84
CA ASP A 45 -7.27 1.99 4.65
C ASP A 45 -6.56 2.28 5.98
N LEU A 46 -5.99 1.27 6.64
CA LEU A 46 -5.22 1.46 7.87
C LEU A 46 -3.93 2.27 7.62
N GLU A 47 -3.20 1.95 6.55
CA GLU A 47 -1.98 2.66 6.18
C GLU A 47 -2.27 4.12 5.81
N ASP A 48 -3.32 4.34 5.01
CA ASP A 48 -3.75 5.67 4.58
C ASP A 48 -4.22 6.51 5.78
N ARG A 49 -4.94 5.92 6.74
CA ARG A 49 -5.33 6.60 7.98
C ARG A 49 -4.12 6.92 8.86
N SER A 50 -3.18 5.99 8.96
CA SER A 50 -1.96 6.18 9.73
C SER A 50 -1.12 7.34 9.18
N ARG A 51 -1.05 7.48 7.86
CA ARG A 51 -0.27 8.51 7.17
C ARG A 51 -1.04 9.77 6.79
N ARG A 52 -2.35 9.85 7.10
CA ARG A 52 -3.23 10.94 6.65
C ARG A 52 -2.73 12.35 7.01
N ASN A 53 -2.05 12.47 8.16
CA ASN A 53 -1.52 13.74 8.65
C ASN A 53 -0.03 13.94 8.32
N ASN A 54 0.58 13.01 7.57
CA ASN A 54 1.98 13.11 7.17
C ASN A 54 2.07 13.84 5.83
N PHE A 55 2.77 14.96 5.81
CA PHE A 55 3.09 15.69 4.59
C PHE A 55 4.52 15.38 4.14
N CYS A 56 4.71 15.16 2.84
CA CYS A 56 6.03 15.06 2.21
C CYS A 56 6.28 16.29 1.36
N LEU A 57 7.28 17.09 1.74
CA LEU A 57 7.69 18.28 1.02
C LEU A 57 8.91 17.97 0.16
N VAL A 58 8.84 18.27 -1.14
CA VAL A 58 9.90 18.00 -2.12
C VAL A 58 10.37 19.33 -2.73
N GLY A 59 11.66 19.43 -3.06
CA GLY A 59 12.26 20.62 -3.68
C GLY A 59 13.06 21.52 -2.73
N PHE A 60 13.13 21.17 -1.44
CA PHE A 60 13.96 21.89 -0.47
C PHE A 60 15.42 21.43 -0.53
N LEU A 61 16.34 22.37 -0.78
CA LEU A 61 17.80 22.14 -0.72
C LEU A 61 18.23 21.65 0.66
N GLU A 62 19.19 20.72 0.71
CA GLU A 62 19.67 20.17 1.98
C GLU A 62 20.35 21.22 2.86
N GLY A 63 19.93 21.29 4.12
CA GLY A 63 20.50 22.19 5.12
C GLY A 63 19.91 23.60 5.16
N ILE A 64 18.95 23.92 4.28
CA ILE A 64 18.28 25.23 4.29
C ILE A 64 17.51 25.49 5.58
N GLU A 65 17.08 24.44 6.28
CA GLU A 65 16.34 24.58 7.53
C GLU A 65 17.22 24.99 8.72
N GLY A 66 18.54 24.91 8.57
CA GLY A 66 19.48 25.21 9.64
C GLY A 66 19.41 24.19 10.80
N ALA A 67 19.51 24.69 12.03
CA ALA A 67 19.55 23.85 13.23
C ALA A 67 18.16 23.40 13.72
N ASP A 68 17.09 24.14 13.38
CA ASP A 68 15.73 23.83 13.82
C ASP A 68 14.74 23.80 12.64
N MET A 69 14.39 22.58 12.24
CA MET A 69 13.44 22.32 11.17
C MET A 69 12.03 22.82 11.49
N PHE A 70 11.61 22.81 12.76
CA PHE A 70 10.25 23.22 13.10
C PHE A 70 10.05 24.72 12.95
N SER A 71 11.01 25.54 13.40
CA SER A 71 10.96 26.99 13.21
C SER A 71 10.96 27.36 11.73
N TYR A 72 11.84 26.73 10.93
CA TYR A 72 11.86 26.94 9.48
C TYR A 72 10.52 26.61 8.83
N LEU A 73 9.92 25.46 9.16
CA LEU A 73 8.63 25.06 8.58
C LEU A 73 7.47 25.97 9.02
N ARG A 74 7.42 26.41 10.28
CA ARG A 74 6.40 27.36 10.77
C ARG A 74 6.45 28.70 10.04
N GLU A 75 7.64 29.16 9.66
CA GLU A 75 7.79 30.41 8.93
C GLU A 75 7.53 30.24 7.42
N THR A 76 8.02 29.14 6.84
CA THR A 76 8.08 28.97 5.38
C THR A 76 6.76 28.46 4.81
N LEU A 77 6.08 27.52 5.49
CA LEU A 77 4.83 26.93 4.99
C LEU A 77 3.70 27.95 4.80
N PRO A 78 3.40 28.85 5.77
CA PRO A 78 2.38 29.87 5.58
C PRO A 78 2.69 30.79 4.39
N LYS A 79 3.96 31.18 4.22
CA LYS A 79 4.41 32.03 3.11
C LYS A 79 4.29 31.33 1.76
N LEU A 80 4.60 30.03 1.70
CA LEU A 80 4.54 29.25 0.47
C LEU A 80 3.09 29.03 0.00
N MET A 81 2.17 28.86 0.93
CA MET A 81 0.75 28.63 0.63
C MET A 81 -0.07 29.92 0.53
N ASP A 82 0.48 31.06 0.97
CA ASP A 82 -0.23 32.34 1.11
C ASP A 82 -1.46 32.23 2.02
N ILE A 83 -1.30 31.52 3.15
CA ILE A 83 -2.36 31.26 4.14
C ILE A 83 -1.86 31.60 5.54
N THR A 84 -2.71 32.24 6.34
CA THR A 84 -2.50 32.40 7.79
C THR A 84 -3.18 31.27 8.54
N PHE A 85 -2.43 30.54 9.37
CA PHE A 85 -3.00 29.51 10.25
C PHE A 85 -3.40 30.11 11.60
N ASP A 86 -4.65 29.89 12.00
CA ASP A 86 -5.16 30.21 13.33
C ASP A 86 -5.97 29.00 13.87
N PRO A 87 -5.47 28.25 14.87
CA PRO A 87 -4.23 28.45 15.61
C PRO A 87 -2.95 28.15 14.77
N PRO A 88 -1.76 28.54 15.27
CA PRO A 88 -0.49 28.25 14.60
C PRO A 88 -0.29 26.76 14.33
N LEU A 89 0.42 26.44 13.25
CA LEU A 89 0.66 25.06 12.85
C LEU A 89 1.51 24.30 13.90
N GLU A 90 0.93 23.23 14.42
CA GLU A 90 1.58 22.30 15.33
C GLU A 90 2.13 21.09 14.58
N PHE A 91 3.38 20.72 14.87
CA PHE A 91 4.05 19.59 14.27
C PHE A 91 4.39 18.57 15.34
N GLN A 92 4.00 17.31 15.15
CA GLN A 92 4.45 16.21 16.02
C GLN A 92 5.88 15.77 15.68
N ARG A 93 6.23 15.75 14.39
CA ARG A 93 7.53 15.30 13.91
C ARG A 93 7.85 15.93 12.57
N ALA A 94 9.10 16.34 12.38
CA ALA A 94 9.63 16.78 11.10
C ALA A 94 11.04 16.18 10.92
N HIS A 95 11.29 15.59 9.76
CA HIS A 95 12.60 15.01 9.43
C HIS A 95 12.75 14.88 7.91
N ARG A 96 13.99 14.82 7.44
CA ARG A 96 14.28 14.46 6.04
C ARG A 96 14.12 12.95 5.84
N LEU A 97 13.60 12.59 4.68
CA LEU A 97 13.50 11.21 4.23
C LEU A 97 14.72 10.86 3.38
N GLY A 98 15.22 9.62 3.51
CA GLY A 98 16.37 9.13 2.78
C GLY A 98 17.72 9.35 3.47
N LEU A 99 18.79 8.86 2.83
CA LEU A 99 20.17 9.04 3.29
C LEU A 99 20.61 10.48 3.04
N LYS A 100 21.42 11.01 3.98
CA LYS A 100 22.05 12.33 3.81
C LYS A 100 22.93 12.30 2.57
N ARG A 101 22.72 13.23 1.62
CA ARG A 101 23.57 13.31 0.44
C ARG A 101 24.95 13.81 0.83
N GLN A 102 25.97 13.29 0.16
CA GLN A 102 27.35 13.73 0.36
C GLN A 102 27.54 15.15 -0.21
N ASN A 103 26.80 15.50 -1.26
CA ASN A 103 26.76 16.81 -1.90
C ASN A 103 25.30 17.29 -2.05
N GLY A 104 25.02 18.55 -1.68
CA GLY A 104 23.65 19.11 -1.62
C GLY A 104 22.89 19.26 -2.94
N ASN A 105 23.53 18.96 -4.08
CA ASN A 105 22.97 19.15 -5.43
C ASN A 105 22.59 17.85 -6.16
N ASP A 106 22.89 16.67 -5.61
CA ASP A 106 22.58 15.40 -6.29
C ASP A 106 21.08 15.09 -6.23
N CYS A 107 20.50 14.46 -7.25
CA CYS A 107 19.10 14.00 -7.22
C CYS A 107 18.87 13.00 -6.07
N PRO A 108 17.67 12.96 -5.45
CA PRO A 108 17.34 11.92 -4.48
C PRO A 108 17.53 10.54 -5.10
N VAL A 109 18.26 9.66 -4.41
CA VAL A 109 18.26 8.23 -4.74
C VAL A 109 16.83 7.76 -4.49
N GLN A 110 16.11 7.45 -5.57
CA GLN A 110 14.78 6.84 -5.47
C GLN A 110 14.97 5.45 -4.84
N SER A 111 14.40 5.28 -3.65
CA SER A 111 14.26 3.99 -2.98
C SER A 111 13.15 3.17 -3.60
#